data_AF-A0AAP1LL69-F1
#
_entry.id   AF-A0AAP1LL69-F1
#
_cell.length_a   1.000
_cell.length_b   1.000
_cell.length_c   1.000
_cell.angle_alpha   90.00
_cell.angle_beta   90.00
_cell.angle_gamma   90.00
#
_symmetry.space_group_name_H-M   'P 1'
#
loop_
_entity.id
_entity.type
_entity.pdbx_description
1 polymer ?
#
loop_
_entity_poly.entity_id
_entity_poly.type
_entity_poly.pdbx_seq_one_letter_code
_entity_poly.pdbx_strand_id
1 'polypeptide(L)'
;MAQVQTALKYQGKPLARCGDELYFGSMDDKYIVYMQILSKQTYQGEEMADKVRLSLMLTDTNLSPIERIIKSSEKKGLWGALEIANIWLERANAEEK
;
A
#
# COMPACT_ATOMS: atom_id res chain seq x y z
N MET A 1 -7.68 6.33 19.85
CA MET A 1 -8.68 6.54 18.77
C MET A 1 -7.91 6.97 17.53
N ALA A 2 -7.44 6.02 16.73
CA ALA A 2 -6.76 6.33 15.47
C ALA A 2 -7.85 6.74 14.48
N GLN A 3 -7.80 8.00 14.10
CA GLN A 3 -8.74 8.62 13.19
C GLN A 3 -8.56 7.94 11.83
N VAL A 4 -9.48 7.06 11.46
CA VAL A 4 -9.57 6.51 10.10
C VAL A 4 -10.05 7.66 9.21
N GLN A 5 -9.15 8.59 8.93
CA GLN A 5 -9.42 9.73 8.07
C GLN A 5 -9.56 9.22 6.65
N THR A 6 -10.82 9.18 6.19
CA THR A 6 -11.20 9.21 4.79
C THR A 6 -10.76 7.96 4.01
N ALA A 7 -11.64 6.97 3.96
CA ALA A 7 -11.60 5.87 3.00
C ALA A 7 -11.71 6.44 1.57
N LEU A 8 -10.59 6.89 1.02
CA LEU A 8 -10.45 7.13 -0.42
C LEU A 8 -10.60 5.77 -1.08
N LYS A 9 -11.53 5.61 -2.01
CA LYS A 9 -11.64 4.37 -2.78
C LYS A 9 -10.80 4.52 -4.04
N TYR A 10 -9.74 3.74 -4.17
CA TYR A 10 -9.00 3.64 -5.42
C TYR A 10 -9.49 2.39 -6.15
N GLN A 11 -10.10 2.57 -7.33
CA GLN A 11 -10.68 1.48 -8.15
C GLN A 11 -11.68 0.57 -7.39
N GLY A 12 -12.45 1.13 -6.46
CA GLY A 12 -13.46 0.37 -5.69
C GLY A 12 -12.94 -0.37 -4.46
N LYS A 13 -11.62 -0.41 -4.23
CA LYS A 13 -11.02 -0.99 -3.01
C LYS A 13 -10.74 0.10 -1.96
N PRO A 14 -10.93 -0.18 -0.66
CA PRO A 14 -10.68 0.79 0.39
C PRO A 14 -9.18 1.10 0.46
N LEU A 15 -8.84 2.38 0.31
CA LEU A 15 -7.49 2.89 0.51
C LEU A 15 -7.50 3.74 1.78
N ALA A 16 -6.75 3.28 2.77
CA ALA A 16 -6.55 4.03 4.00
C ALA A 16 -5.25 4.80 3.90
N ARG A 17 -5.30 6.12 4.09
CA ARG A 17 -4.11 6.97 4.16
C ARG A 17 -3.93 7.45 5.59
N CYS A 18 -2.82 7.08 6.20
CA CYS A 18 -2.39 7.56 7.50
C CYS A 18 -1.09 8.36 7.32
N GLY A 19 -1.22 9.65 7.00
CA GLY A 19 -0.09 10.53 6.76
C GLY A 19 0.77 10.11 5.56
N ASP A 20 1.96 9.57 5.88
CA ASP A 20 2.99 9.06 4.97
C ASP A 20 2.83 7.57 4.61
N GLU A 21 1.92 6.90 5.29
CA GLU A 21 1.64 5.48 5.13
C GLU A 21 0.29 5.30 4.44
N LEU A 22 0.25 4.45 3.43
CA LEU A 22 -0.93 4.14 2.64
C LEU A 22 -1.13 2.64 2.66
N TYR A 23 -2.34 2.19 3.01
CA TYR A 23 -2.73 0.80 2.96
C TYR A 23 -3.74 0.63 1.83
N PHE A 24 -3.46 -0.31 0.93
CA PHE A 24 -4.28 -0.65 -0.22
C PHE A 24 -4.66 -2.12 -0.17
N GLY A 25 -5.94 -2.43 -0.19
CA GLY A 25 -6.43 -3.81 -0.23
C GLY A 25 -7.83 -3.92 0.33
N SER A 26 -8.48 -5.06 0.13
CA SER A 26 -9.78 -5.36 0.74
C SER A 26 -9.57 -6.23 1.99
N MET A 27 -10.41 -6.09 3.01
CA MET A 27 -10.43 -7.05 4.12
C MET A 27 -10.94 -8.44 3.70
N ASP A 28 -11.56 -8.54 2.52
CA ASP A 28 -11.99 -9.80 1.92
C ASP A 28 -10.80 -10.62 1.37
N ASP A 29 -9.71 -9.93 1.04
CA ASP A 29 -8.51 -10.52 0.46
C ASP A 29 -7.51 -10.89 1.58
N LYS A 30 -6.81 -12.02 1.44
CA LYS A 30 -5.75 -12.42 2.39
C LYS A 30 -4.50 -11.56 2.32
N TYR A 31 -4.38 -10.75 1.28
CA TYR A 31 -3.24 -9.89 1.02
C TYR A 31 -3.65 -8.41 1.01
N ILE A 32 -2.82 -7.56 1.60
CA ILE A 32 -2.89 -6.10 1.56
C ILE A 32 -1.53 -5.55 1.14
N VAL A 33 -1.52 -4.40 0.47
CA VAL A 33 -0.28 -3.69 0.14
C VAL A 33 -0.15 -2.48 1.05
N TYR A 34 0.95 -2.45 1.77
CA TYR A 34 1.38 -1.31 2.56
C TYR A 34 2.39 -0.50 1.75
N MET A 35 2.12 0.78 1.57
CA MET A 35 2.98 1.75 0.92
C MET A 35 3.43 2.77 1.95
N GLN A 36 4.71 3.09 1.97
CA GLN A 36 5.30 4.10 2.85
C GLN A 36 6.09 5.09 2.01
N ILE A 37 5.76 6.37 2.15
CA ILE A 37 6.50 7.46 1.53
C ILE A 37 7.78 7.67 2.34
N LEU A 38 8.93 7.36 1.73
CA LEU A 38 10.24 7.54 2.35
C LEU A 38 10.79 8.95 2.13
N SER A 39 10.45 9.55 0.99
CA SER A 39 10.93 10.88 0.61
C SER A 39 9.84 11.64 -0.13
N LYS A 40 9.64 12.89 0.26
CA LYS A 40 8.82 13.87 -0.45
C LYS A 40 9.74 14.91 -1.06
N GLN A 41 9.49 15.26 -2.31
CA GLN A 41 10.16 16.36 -2.98
C GLN A 41 9.11 17.41 -3.35
N THR A 42 9.38 18.66 -3.02
CA THR A 42 8.52 19.77 -3.41
C THR A 42 8.86 20.14 -4.85
N TYR A 43 7.94 19.86 -5.77
CA TYR A 43 8.08 20.25 -7.17
C TYR A 43 7.04 21.34 -7.44
N GLN A 44 7.50 22.54 -7.81
CA GLN A 44 6.64 23.70 -8.11
C GLN A 44 5.67 24.13 -6.98
N GLY A 45 6.07 23.95 -5.71
CA GLY A 45 5.25 24.32 -4.55
C GLY A 45 4.24 23.25 -4.11
N GLU A 46 4.20 22.11 -4.81
CA GLU A 46 3.40 20.95 -4.43
C GLU A 46 4.30 19.83 -3.90
N GLU A 47 3.94 19.23 -2.75
CA GLU A 47 4.67 18.11 -2.18
C GLU A 47 4.33 16.81 -2.92
N MET A 48 5.28 16.32 -3.73
CA MET A 48 5.17 15.05 -4.43
C MET A 48 6.02 13.98 -3.74
N ALA A 49 5.50 12.75 -3.66
CA ALA A 49 6.28 11.63 -3.16
C ALA A 49 7.35 11.24 -4.19
N ASP A 50 8.63 11.42 -3.84
CA ASP A 50 9.78 11.08 -4.68
C ASP A 50 10.10 9.59 -4.56
N LYS A 51 10.14 9.07 -3.32
CA LYS A 51 10.46 7.66 -3.05
C LYS A 51 9.38 7.03 -2.19
N VAL A 52 8.81 5.94 -2.69
CA VAL A 52 7.76 5.17 -2.03
C VAL A 52 8.19 3.72 -1.93
N ARG A 53 8.15 3.17 -0.73
CA ARG A 53 8.34 1.75 -0.47
C ARG A 53 6.98 1.08 -0.48
N LEU A 54 6.80 0.05 -1.28
CA LEU A 54 5.63 -0.82 -1.26
C LEU A 54 6.00 -2.17 -0.66
N SER A 55 5.11 -2.75 0.13
CA SER A 55 5.26 -4.01 0.83
C SER A 55 3.97 -4.78 0.73
N LEU A 56 4.00 -5.97 0.13
CA LEU A 56 2.89 -6.91 0.17
C LEU A 56 2.89 -7.59 1.53
N MET A 57 1.80 -7.42 2.26
CA MET A 57 1.57 -7.97 3.59
C MET A 57 0.36 -8.90 3.58
N LEU A 58 0.41 -9.95 4.39
CA LEU A 58 -0.76 -10.78 4.70
C LEU A 58 -1.66 -10.09 5.74
N THR A 59 -2.97 -10.27 5.61
CA THR A 59 -3.96 -9.84 6.63
C THR A 59 -4.07 -10.83 7.79
N ASP A 60 -3.42 -11.99 7.67
CA ASP A 60 -3.42 -13.06 8.65
C ASP A 60 -2.94 -12.59 10.02
N THR A 61 -3.83 -12.61 11.01
CA THR A 61 -3.58 -12.03 12.33
C THR A 61 -2.72 -12.89 13.23
N ASN A 62 -2.44 -14.14 12.82
CA ASN A 62 -1.63 -15.10 13.56
C ASN A 62 -0.11 -14.94 13.34
N LEU A 63 0.31 -14.32 12.23
CA LEU A 63 1.73 -14.16 11.90
C LEU A 63 2.32 -12.90 12.52
N SER A 64 3.63 -12.87 12.78
CA SER A 64 4.30 -11.63 13.20
C SER A 64 4.23 -10.57 12.08
N PRO A 65 4.18 -9.26 12.39
CA PRO A 65 4.08 -8.21 11.37
C PRO A 65 5.21 -8.26 10.33
N ILE A 66 6.38 -8.77 10.71
CA ILE A 66 7.52 -8.98 9.81
C ILE A 66 7.30 -10.19 8.90
N GLU A 67 6.78 -11.30 9.44
CA GLU A 67 6.49 -12.52 8.67
C GLU A 67 5.29 -12.35 7.74
N ARG A 68 4.40 -11.40 8.04
CA ARG A 68 3.32 -11.01 7.12
C ARG A 68 3.86 -10.37 5.85
N ILE A 69 5.06 -9.76 5.87
CA ILE A 69 5.63 -9.11 4.69
C ILE A 69 6.20 -10.19 3.75
N ILE A 70 5.43 -10.52 2.72
CA ILE A 70 5.84 -11.49 1.69
C ILE A 70 6.87 -10.88 0.75
N LYS A 71 6.68 -9.59 0.42
CA LYS A 71 7.51 -8.92 -0.57
C LYS A 71 7.58 -7.44 -0.27
N SER A 72 8.72 -6.82 -0.53
CA SER A 72 8.83 -5.36 -0.53
C SER A 72 9.64 -4.89 -1.73
N SER A 73 9.33 -3.69 -2.21
CA SER A 73 10.03 -3.02 -3.31
C SER A 73 10.01 -1.52 -3.07
N GLU A 74 11.08 -0.85 -3.46
CA GLU A 74 11.16 0.60 -3.45
C GLU A 74 10.99 1.10 -4.88
N LYS A 75 10.12 2.10 -5.05
CA LYS A 75 9.87 2.74 -6.33
C LYS A 75 9.97 4.24 -6.21
N LYS A 76 10.43 4.86 -7.30
CA LYS A 76 10.43 6.30 -7.45
C LYS A 76 9.09 6.72 -8.03
N GLY A 77 8.43 7.67 -7.37
CA GLY A 77 7.09 8.14 -7.71
C GLY A 77 5.96 7.26 -7.16
N LEU A 78 4.90 7.92 -6.68
CA LEU A 78 3.70 7.27 -6.14
C LEU A 78 2.94 6.45 -7.20
N TRP A 79 2.86 6.96 -8.43
CA TRP A 79 2.09 6.34 -9.51
C TRP A 79 2.61 4.94 -9.87
N GLY A 80 3.91 4.81 -10.10
CA GLY A 80 4.52 3.50 -10.40
C GLY A 80 4.44 2.54 -9.21
N ALA A 81 4.45 3.05 -7.98
CA ALA A 81 4.23 2.23 -6.79
C ALA A 81 2.79 1.69 -6.74
N LEU A 82 1.79 2.51 -7.09
CA LEU A 82 0.38 2.11 -7.14
C LEU A 82 0.12 1.06 -8.22
N GLU A 83 0.68 1.20 -9.42
CA GLU A 83 0.52 0.21 -10.49
C GLU A 83 1.05 -1.17 -10.06
N ILE A 84 2.25 -1.20 -9.48
CA ILE A 84 2.85 -2.44 -9.00
C ILE A 84 2.07 -3.00 -7.80
N ALA A 85 1.60 -2.15 -6.90
CA ALA A 85 0.75 -2.56 -5.78
C ALA A 85 -0.51 -3.27 -6.27
N ASN A 86 -1.18 -2.73 -7.30
CA ASN A 86 -2.37 -3.35 -7.87
C ASN A 86 -2.06 -4.71 -8.51
N ILE A 87 -0.98 -4.80 -9.30
CA ILE A 87 -0.54 -6.05 -9.92
C ILE A 87 -0.20 -7.11 -8.86
N TRP A 88 0.45 -6.72 -7.77
CA TRP A 88 0.79 -7.65 -6.69
C TRP A 88 -0.45 -8.17 -5.97
N LEU A 89 -1.42 -7.31 -5.68
CA LEU A 89 -2.70 -7.72 -5.11
C LEU A 89 -3.48 -8.64 -6.04
N GLU A 90 -3.64 -8.27 -7.31
CA GLU A 90 -4.35 -9.10 -8.28
C GLU A 90 -3.69 -10.48 -8.44
N ARG A 91 -2.36 -10.53 -8.52
CA ARG A 91 -1.64 -11.81 -8.63
C ARG A 91 -1.76 -12.64 -7.36
N ALA A 92 -1.53 -12.04 -6.19
CA ALA A 92 -1.60 -12.77 -4.92
C ALA A 92 -3.02 -13.32 -4.67
N ASN A 93 -4.05 -12.53 -4.99
CA ASN A 93 -5.44 -12.99 -4.85
C ASN A 93 -5.83 -14.01 -5.94
N ALA A 94 -5.19 -13.97 -7.11
CA ALA A 94 -5.40 -14.96 -8.16
C ALA A 94 -4.69 -16.29 -7.88
N GLU A 95 -3.52 -16.28 -7.26
CA GLU A 95 -2.79 -17.50 -6.85
C GLU A 95 -3.51 -18.30 -5.76
N GLU A 96 -4.42 -17.66 -5.03
CA GLU A 96 -5.22 -18.30 -3.97
C GLU A 96 -6.55 -18.91 -4.46
N LYS A 97 -6.87 -18.74 -5.74
CA LYS A 97 -8.15 -19.16 -6.34
C LYS A 97 -8.04 -20.49 -7.08
#